data_AF-A0AAT9LSJ4-F1
#
_entry.id   AF-A0AAT9LSJ4-F1
#
_cell.length_a   1.000
_cell.length_b   1.000
_cell.length_c   1.000
_cell.angle_alpha   90.00
_cell.angle_beta   90.00
_cell.angle_gamma   90.00
#
_symmetry.space_group_name_H-M   'P 1'
#
loop_
_entity.id
_entity.type
_entity.pdbx_description
1 polymer ?
#
loop_
_entity_poly.entity_id
_entity_poly.type
_entity_poly.pdbx_seq_one_letter_code
_entity_poly.pdbx_strand_id
1 'polypeptide(L)'
;MSRAFVRSSLFGVGAAVVAALTALAPAAQAAGDPHVVTPQVQSLRAQVHNGTLLNSHGTVAPCVFCQSKLVTAAPGSKTPLSTTVPAGYGADDLATAYHLPAAATGAKGTIAIIDAGAYPNLEADINAYRTQYGLPACTVASGCLKITDQNGGPGQTPATTFPDTYYEESVGVETALDVDMASAACPSCNIIELQLPIDDALNGTKEHVDAAMADFGTAVNTAAKLGATAVSMSYQYPSDTDVEFGQAGRDLFHPGMAVLASSGDGGYEGNTHTGWPQNLPWVVSVGGTSLFQNGDGYTDIAWAGAGSGCETDLPAAIGAPPAVSANCGGHRASSDVSAVADPNTGVSVFDTYAPFSGSPYNWILVGGTSASSPFVAGLYARGGHTSQVMGPNTLYTAPKGAFTDVTLGQNAPAHVCPTATPALCVTGKGWDGPTGVGVPNGLAGF
;
A
#
# COMPACT_ATOMS: atom_id res chain seq x y z
N MET A 1 -20.76 97.24 -4.73
CA MET A 1 -21.90 97.87 -5.43
C MET A 1 -22.21 97.01 -6.65
N SER A 2 -23.43 96.46 -6.71
CA SER A 2 -24.28 96.23 -7.91
C SER A 2 -23.58 95.86 -9.24
N ARG A 3 -23.91 94.78 -9.97
CA ARG A 3 -25.22 94.25 -10.34
C ARG A 3 -25.06 92.95 -11.13
N ALA A 4 -26.09 92.12 -11.07
CA ALA A 4 -26.31 90.89 -11.83
C ALA A 4 -26.45 91.11 -13.35
N PHE A 5 -26.22 90.04 -14.13
CA PHE A 5 -27.01 89.78 -15.34
C PHE A 5 -27.25 88.27 -15.53
N VAL A 6 -28.53 87.94 -15.68
CA VAL A 6 -29.11 86.63 -15.96
C VAL A 6 -29.03 86.34 -17.46
N ARG A 7 -28.79 85.09 -17.85
CA ARG A 7 -29.25 84.55 -19.14
C ARG A 7 -29.73 83.10 -18.99
N SER A 8 -31.00 82.93 -19.32
CA SER A 8 -31.78 81.71 -19.51
C SER A 8 -31.50 81.09 -20.89
N SER A 9 -31.60 79.75 -20.99
CA SER A 9 -31.93 78.93 -22.19
C SER A 9 -31.84 77.44 -21.79
N LEU A 10 -32.95 76.72 -21.69
CA LEU A 10 -33.68 75.97 -22.73
C LEU A 10 -33.29 74.48 -22.75
N PHE A 11 -34.30 73.66 -22.48
CA PHE A 11 -34.31 72.20 -22.46
C PHE A 11 -34.08 71.62 -23.86
N GLY A 12 -33.19 70.64 -23.96
CA GLY A 12 -33.04 69.75 -25.11
C GLY A 12 -32.96 68.30 -24.63
N VAL A 13 -33.98 67.52 -24.95
CA VAL A 13 -34.11 66.10 -24.64
C VAL A 13 -33.23 65.31 -25.63
N GLY A 14 -32.24 64.59 -25.12
CA GLY A 14 -31.46 63.60 -25.86
C GLY A 14 -31.49 62.27 -25.11
N ALA A 15 -32.18 61.28 -25.67
CA ALA A 15 -32.28 59.94 -25.12
C ALA A 15 -30.94 59.21 -25.24
N ALA A 16 -30.28 58.95 -24.11
CA ALA A 16 -29.17 58.02 -24.02
C ALA A 16 -29.69 56.64 -23.62
N VAL A 17 -29.60 55.68 -24.54
CA VAL A 17 -29.83 54.26 -24.25
C VAL A 17 -28.62 53.77 -23.45
N VAL A 18 -28.81 53.57 -22.14
CA VAL A 18 -27.84 52.89 -21.28
C VAL A 18 -28.12 51.39 -21.39
N ALA A 19 -27.29 50.67 -22.14
CA ALA A 19 -27.25 49.22 -22.07
C ALA A 19 -26.64 48.81 -20.72
N ALA A 20 -27.48 48.33 -19.80
CA ALA A 20 -27.03 47.72 -18.56
C ALA A 20 -26.42 46.35 -18.88
N LEU A 21 -25.09 46.30 -18.99
CA LEU A 21 -24.33 45.05 -18.88
C LEU A 21 -24.38 44.61 -17.41
N THR A 22 -25.33 43.73 -17.08
CA THR A 22 -25.28 42.98 -15.84
C THR A 22 -24.12 41.99 -15.94
N ALA A 23 -22.98 42.34 -15.32
CA ALA A 23 -21.94 41.38 -15.01
C ALA A 23 -22.54 40.34 -14.05
N LEU A 24 -22.89 39.18 -14.57
CA LEU A 24 -23.13 37.98 -13.76
C LEU A 24 -21.78 37.60 -13.16
N ALA A 25 -21.52 38.04 -11.92
CA ALA A 25 -20.50 37.40 -11.11
C ALA A 25 -20.85 35.90 -11.02
N PRO A 26 -19.90 34.98 -11.22
CA PRO A 26 -20.16 33.58 -10.94
C PRO A 26 -20.59 33.50 -9.48
N ALA A 27 -21.78 32.96 -9.22
CA ALA A 27 -22.15 32.57 -7.88
C ALA A 27 -21.05 31.61 -7.41
N ALA A 28 -20.32 31.97 -6.36
CA ALA A 28 -19.45 31.03 -5.69
C ALA A 28 -20.34 29.87 -5.25
N GLN A 29 -20.23 28.72 -5.93
CA GLN A 29 -20.73 27.47 -5.39
C GLN A 29 -20.05 27.34 -4.03
N ALA A 30 -20.85 27.35 -2.95
CA ALA A 30 -20.34 26.98 -1.64
C ALA A 30 -19.71 25.59 -1.82
N ALA A 31 -18.39 25.50 -1.63
CA ALA A 31 -17.73 24.21 -1.50
C ALA A 31 -18.48 23.47 -0.38
N GLY A 32 -19.07 22.32 -0.72
CA GLY A 32 -19.68 21.46 0.29
C GLY A 32 -18.64 21.13 1.36
N ASP A 33 -19.11 20.93 2.60
CA ASP A 33 -18.24 20.43 3.66
C ASP A 33 -17.55 19.15 3.15
N PRO A 34 -16.20 19.10 3.15
CA PRO A 34 -15.44 17.96 2.64
C PRO A 34 -15.78 16.65 3.36
N HIS A 35 -16.52 16.67 4.47
CA HIS A 35 -17.00 15.48 5.19
C HIS A 35 -18.43 15.04 4.84
N VAL A 36 -19.12 15.71 3.90
CA VAL A 36 -20.45 15.27 3.45
C VAL A 36 -20.30 14.05 2.55
N VAL A 37 -20.61 12.88 3.10
CA VAL A 37 -20.66 11.63 2.33
C VAL A 37 -21.82 11.71 1.33
N THR A 38 -21.49 11.81 0.04
CA THR A 38 -22.48 11.82 -1.02
C THR A 38 -23.09 10.42 -1.20
N PRO A 39 -24.33 10.30 -1.75
CA PRO A 39 -24.92 8.99 -2.06
C PRO A 39 -24.04 8.10 -2.94
N GLN A 40 -23.17 8.71 -3.76
CA GLN A 40 -22.22 7.98 -4.61
C GLN A 40 -21.14 7.30 -3.76
N VAL A 41 -20.57 7.97 -2.77
CA VAL A 41 -19.54 7.37 -1.90
C VAL A 41 -20.11 6.27 -1.00
N GLN A 42 -21.34 6.44 -0.51
CA GLN A 42 -22.02 5.36 0.24
C GLN A 42 -22.23 4.11 -0.61
N SER A 43 -22.59 4.29 -1.88
CA SER A 43 -22.72 3.18 -2.84
C SER A 43 -21.39 2.48 -3.08
N LEU A 44 -20.30 3.23 -3.27
CA LEU A 44 -18.95 2.67 -3.43
C LEU A 44 -18.53 1.88 -2.18
N ARG A 45 -18.73 2.43 -0.98
CA ARG A 45 -18.42 1.72 0.27
C ARG A 45 -19.20 0.43 0.43
N ALA A 46 -20.49 0.43 0.09
CA ALA A 46 -21.28 -0.79 0.09
C ALA A 46 -20.75 -1.83 -0.91
N GLN A 47 -20.28 -1.40 -2.08
CA GLN A 47 -19.67 -2.27 -3.09
C GLN A 47 -18.31 -2.84 -2.65
N VAL A 48 -17.50 -2.07 -1.93
CA VAL A 48 -16.25 -2.58 -1.32
C VAL A 48 -16.59 -3.65 -0.28
N HIS A 49 -17.49 -3.33 0.65
CA HIS A 49 -17.79 -4.20 1.79
C HIS A 49 -18.41 -5.55 1.39
N ASN A 50 -19.11 -5.60 0.26
CA ASN A 50 -19.73 -6.81 -0.27
C ASN A 50 -18.91 -7.46 -1.42
N GLY A 51 -17.75 -6.91 -1.77
CA GLY A 51 -16.89 -7.38 -2.87
C GLY A 51 -17.57 -7.38 -4.24
N THR A 52 -18.27 -6.29 -4.58
CA THR A 52 -18.89 -6.10 -5.90
C THR A 52 -18.39 -4.87 -6.66
N LEU A 53 -17.39 -4.16 -6.13
CA LEU A 53 -16.84 -2.94 -6.74
C LEU A 53 -16.41 -3.16 -8.19
N LEU A 54 -15.65 -4.22 -8.46
CA LEU A 54 -15.13 -4.51 -9.80
C LEU A 54 -16.20 -5.04 -10.78
N ASN A 55 -17.47 -5.17 -10.37
CA ASN A 55 -18.56 -5.40 -11.32
C ASN A 55 -18.84 -4.16 -12.19
N SER A 56 -18.55 -2.96 -11.68
CA SER A 56 -18.76 -1.68 -12.37
C SER A 56 -17.50 -0.83 -12.49
N HIS A 57 -16.36 -1.34 -12.05
CA HIS A 57 -15.07 -0.67 -12.04
C HIS A 57 -13.97 -1.56 -12.64
N GLY A 58 -12.82 -0.96 -12.95
CA GLY A 58 -11.65 -1.69 -13.42
C GLY A 58 -10.46 -1.50 -12.48
N THR A 59 -9.30 -2.02 -12.87
CA THR A 59 -8.03 -1.75 -12.19
C THR A 59 -6.94 -1.41 -13.21
N VAL A 60 -5.97 -0.61 -12.80
CA VAL A 60 -4.69 -0.40 -13.51
C VAL A 60 -3.54 -0.65 -12.55
N ALA A 61 -2.41 -1.11 -13.07
CA ALA A 61 -1.18 -1.18 -12.30
C ALA A 61 -0.56 0.23 -12.23
N PRO A 62 -0.27 0.78 -11.04
CA PRO A 62 0.37 2.08 -10.92
C PRO A 62 1.85 1.98 -11.30
N CYS A 63 2.56 0.93 -10.91
CA CYS A 63 3.96 0.75 -11.32
C CYS A 63 4.27 -0.68 -11.77
N VAL A 64 5.45 -0.87 -12.37
CA VAL A 64 5.83 -2.13 -13.03
C VAL A 64 6.09 -3.25 -12.03
N PHE A 65 6.89 -2.98 -11.00
CA PHE A 65 7.35 -4.00 -10.06
C PHE A 65 6.58 -4.03 -8.74
N CYS A 66 5.82 -2.99 -8.39
CA CYS A 66 4.97 -3.02 -7.19
C CYS A 66 3.74 -3.92 -7.33
N GLN A 67 3.24 -4.06 -8.56
CA GLN A 67 2.10 -4.89 -8.93
C GLN A 67 0.73 -4.54 -8.33
N SER A 68 0.67 -3.58 -7.40
CA SER A 68 -0.58 -3.09 -6.78
C SER A 68 -1.64 -2.71 -7.81
N LYS A 69 -2.89 -2.63 -7.36
CA LYS A 69 -4.06 -2.47 -8.22
C LYS A 69 -4.85 -1.23 -7.85
N LEU A 70 -4.68 -0.16 -8.62
CA LEU A 70 -5.46 1.07 -8.50
C LEU A 70 -6.82 0.91 -9.18
N VAL A 71 -7.92 1.09 -8.45
CA VAL A 71 -9.27 0.99 -8.98
C VAL A 71 -9.56 2.17 -9.92
N THR A 72 -10.20 1.90 -11.05
CA THR A 72 -10.55 2.90 -12.07
C THR A 72 -12.05 3.15 -12.16
N ALA A 73 -12.41 4.32 -12.70
CA ALA A 73 -13.78 4.81 -12.75
C ALA A 73 -14.77 3.88 -13.47
N ALA A 74 -14.30 3.01 -14.36
CA ALA A 74 -15.11 2.04 -15.10
C ALA A 74 -14.23 0.90 -15.66
N PRO A 75 -14.80 -0.26 -16.06
CA PRO A 75 -14.04 -1.32 -16.70
C PRO A 75 -13.33 -0.81 -17.97
N GLY A 76 -12.03 -1.10 -18.11
CA GLY A 76 -11.21 -0.63 -19.22
C GLY A 76 -10.83 0.86 -19.19
N SER A 77 -11.28 1.62 -18.18
CA SER A 77 -10.84 3.00 -17.96
C SER A 77 -9.41 3.04 -17.44
N LYS A 78 -8.66 4.07 -17.84
CA LYS A 78 -7.36 4.44 -17.24
C LYS A 78 -7.48 5.54 -16.17
N THR A 79 -8.67 6.11 -16.00
CA THR A 79 -8.91 7.17 -15.02
C THR A 79 -9.13 6.55 -13.64
N PRO A 80 -8.30 6.86 -12.64
CA PRO A 80 -8.51 6.39 -11.28
C PRO A 80 -9.89 6.76 -10.74
N LEU A 81 -10.46 5.88 -9.93
CA LEU A 81 -11.67 6.19 -9.18
C LEU A 81 -11.26 7.01 -7.95
N SER A 82 -11.49 8.31 -8.01
CA SER A 82 -11.22 9.24 -6.91
C SER A 82 -12.48 9.81 -6.27
N THR A 83 -12.37 10.16 -4.99
CA THR A 83 -13.45 10.67 -4.15
C THR A 83 -12.92 11.75 -3.19
N THR A 84 -13.84 12.49 -2.55
CA THR A 84 -13.49 13.54 -1.57
C THR A 84 -13.40 13.02 -0.14
N VAL A 85 -13.93 11.82 0.14
CA VAL A 85 -13.87 11.11 1.42
C VAL A 85 -13.63 9.62 1.17
N PRO A 86 -13.09 8.86 2.15
CA PRO A 86 -12.79 7.45 1.99
C PRO A 86 -14.00 6.61 1.52
N ALA A 87 -13.74 5.67 0.62
CA ALA A 87 -14.73 4.72 0.10
C ALA A 87 -14.34 3.25 0.34
N GLY A 88 -13.05 2.92 0.41
CA GLY A 88 -12.51 1.62 0.81
C GLY A 88 -12.30 1.48 2.32
N TYR A 89 -11.73 0.36 2.76
CA TYR A 89 -11.40 0.14 4.17
C TYR A 89 -10.33 1.12 4.67
N GLY A 90 -10.50 1.59 5.92
CA GLY A 90 -9.56 2.47 6.60
C GLY A 90 -9.08 1.93 7.94
N ALA A 91 -8.30 2.73 8.67
CA ALA A 91 -7.64 2.30 9.91
C ALA A 91 -8.61 1.69 10.95
N ASP A 92 -9.80 2.28 11.12
CA ASP A 92 -10.80 1.78 12.09
C ASP A 92 -11.42 0.43 11.66
N ASP A 93 -11.67 0.27 10.35
CA ASP A 93 -12.19 -0.98 9.80
C ASP A 93 -11.16 -2.11 10.00
N LEU A 94 -9.89 -1.84 9.68
CA LEU A 94 -8.79 -2.82 9.80
C LEU A 94 -8.47 -3.16 11.26
N ALA A 95 -8.50 -2.17 12.15
CA ALA A 95 -8.34 -2.41 13.58
C ALA A 95 -9.44 -3.33 14.13
N THR A 96 -10.68 -3.15 13.66
CA THR A 96 -11.81 -4.00 14.04
C THR A 96 -11.69 -5.40 13.44
N ALA A 97 -11.44 -5.49 12.13
CA ALA A 97 -11.34 -6.75 11.39
C ALA A 97 -10.26 -7.68 11.96
N TYR A 98 -9.11 -7.12 12.32
CA TYR A 98 -7.97 -7.88 12.83
C TYR A 98 -7.82 -7.84 14.35
N HIS A 99 -8.88 -7.42 15.06
CA HIS A 99 -8.95 -7.39 16.52
C HIS A 99 -7.75 -6.69 17.19
N LEU A 100 -7.30 -5.58 16.59
CA LEU A 100 -6.18 -4.82 17.12
C LEU A 100 -6.60 -4.11 18.42
N PRO A 101 -5.69 -4.01 19.41
CA PRO A 101 -5.98 -3.22 20.60
C PRO A 101 -6.10 -1.73 20.23
N ALA A 102 -6.50 -0.90 21.21
CA ALA A 102 -6.56 0.56 21.01
C ALA A 102 -5.24 1.11 20.46
N ALA A 103 -5.30 2.08 19.55
CA ALA A 103 -4.18 2.63 18.78
C ALA A 103 -2.90 2.94 19.60
N ALA A 104 -3.05 3.40 20.84
CA ALA A 104 -1.94 3.74 21.73
C ALA A 104 -1.29 2.53 22.45
N THR A 105 -1.82 1.32 22.24
CA THR A 105 -1.36 0.07 22.86
C THR A 105 -0.38 -0.64 21.96
N GLY A 106 0.72 -1.10 22.55
CA GLY A 106 1.82 -1.78 21.85
C GLY A 106 3.15 -1.07 22.07
N ALA A 107 4.18 -1.58 21.42
CA ALA A 107 5.44 -0.90 21.25
C ALA A 107 5.29 0.30 20.30
N LYS A 108 6.30 1.17 20.33
CA LYS A 108 6.45 2.32 19.44
C LYS A 108 7.69 2.10 18.58
N GLY A 109 7.67 1.03 17.81
CA GLY A 109 8.76 0.69 16.90
C GLY A 109 8.92 1.71 15.77
N THR A 110 9.84 1.41 14.88
CA THR A 110 10.11 2.21 13.68
C THR A 110 9.87 1.32 12.47
N ILE A 111 9.02 1.78 11.56
CA ILE A 111 8.69 1.09 10.31
C ILE A 111 9.49 1.78 9.22
N ALA A 112 10.24 1.02 8.43
CA ALA A 112 10.83 1.53 7.20
C ALA A 112 9.99 1.08 6.00
N ILE A 113 9.66 2.03 5.14
CA ILE A 113 9.06 1.83 3.84
C ILE A 113 10.14 2.16 2.81
N ILE A 114 10.27 1.31 1.78
CA ILE A 114 11.31 1.40 0.76
C ILE A 114 10.64 1.42 -0.60
N ASP A 115 10.61 2.58 -1.24
CA ASP A 115 9.99 2.81 -2.54
C ASP A 115 10.90 3.62 -3.48
N ALA A 116 10.64 3.55 -4.78
CA ALA A 116 11.38 4.28 -5.79
C ALA A 116 10.79 5.66 -6.11
N GLY A 117 11.66 6.65 -6.23
CA GLY A 117 11.30 8.02 -6.58
C GLY A 117 11.06 8.92 -5.38
N ALA A 118 10.94 10.22 -5.66
CA ALA A 118 10.63 11.19 -4.62
C ALA A 118 9.11 11.32 -4.42
N TYR A 119 8.70 11.57 -3.18
CA TYR A 119 7.32 11.93 -2.84
C TYR A 119 7.29 13.21 -1.99
N PRO A 120 7.32 14.40 -2.61
CA PRO A 120 7.40 15.66 -1.89
C PRO A 120 6.14 16.00 -1.07
N ASN A 121 4.97 15.45 -1.42
CA ASN A 121 3.71 15.63 -0.70
C ASN A 121 3.52 14.65 0.47
N LEU A 122 4.42 13.67 0.67
CA LEU A 122 4.24 12.56 1.61
C LEU A 122 3.81 13.00 3.02
N GLU A 123 4.49 13.99 3.61
CA GLU A 123 4.13 14.48 4.96
C GLU A 123 2.72 15.08 4.98
N ALA A 124 2.31 15.81 3.94
CA ALA A 124 0.97 16.39 3.90
C ALA A 124 -0.10 15.29 3.75
N ASP A 125 0.14 14.33 2.87
CA ASP A 125 -0.82 13.28 2.50
C ASP A 125 -1.02 12.27 3.63
N ILE A 126 0.07 11.78 4.25
CA ILE A 126 -0.04 10.88 5.41
C ILE A 126 -0.76 11.56 6.58
N ASN A 127 -0.61 12.87 6.76
CA ASN A 127 -1.31 13.61 7.82
C ASN A 127 -2.79 13.85 7.49
N ALA A 128 -3.15 13.99 6.21
CA ALA A 128 -4.55 14.02 5.79
C ALA A 128 -5.23 12.66 6.06
N TYR A 129 -4.58 11.56 5.72
CA TYR A 129 -5.04 10.21 6.07
C TYR A 129 -5.22 10.05 7.58
N ARG A 130 -4.18 10.36 8.35
CA ARG A 130 -4.19 10.20 9.81
C ARG A 130 -5.24 11.09 10.46
N THR A 131 -5.46 12.31 9.97
CA THR A 131 -6.54 13.19 10.45
C THR A 131 -7.92 12.58 10.20
N GLN A 132 -8.15 12.03 8.99
CA GLN A 132 -9.43 11.42 8.63
C GLN A 132 -9.82 10.26 9.56
N TYR A 133 -8.85 9.52 10.08
CA TYR A 133 -9.06 8.39 10.99
C TYR A 133 -8.71 8.71 12.46
N GLY A 134 -8.55 9.98 12.82
CA GLY A 134 -8.27 10.39 14.20
C GLY A 134 -6.95 9.87 14.79
N LEU A 135 -5.97 9.54 13.94
CA LEU A 135 -4.63 9.10 14.32
C LEU A 135 -3.73 10.32 14.61
N PRO A 136 -2.73 10.20 15.51
CA PRO A 136 -1.80 11.30 15.82
C PRO A 136 -1.07 11.78 14.56
N ALA A 137 -0.76 13.06 14.40
CA ALA A 137 0.04 13.52 13.26
C ALA A 137 1.43 12.85 13.22
N CYS A 138 1.94 12.59 12.01
CA CYS A 138 3.29 12.08 11.76
C CYS A 138 4.05 13.04 10.85
N THR A 139 4.98 13.82 11.42
CA THR A 139 5.71 14.88 10.69
C THR A 139 7.21 14.77 10.92
N VAL A 140 8.01 15.33 10.02
CA VAL A 140 9.46 15.47 10.20
C VAL A 140 9.77 16.32 11.43
N ALA A 141 9.01 17.39 11.66
CA ALA A 141 9.19 18.26 12.82
C ALA A 141 8.95 17.55 14.17
N SER A 142 8.01 16.60 14.21
CA SER A 142 7.74 15.79 15.41
C SER A 142 8.75 14.66 15.62
N GLY A 143 9.55 14.33 14.60
CA GLY A 143 10.42 13.16 14.56
C GLY A 143 9.69 11.85 14.27
N CYS A 144 8.37 11.87 14.06
CA CYS A 144 7.61 10.68 13.68
C CYS A 144 7.97 10.22 12.25
N LEU A 145 8.11 11.16 11.31
CA LEU A 145 8.47 10.86 9.93
C LEU A 145 9.93 11.22 9.67
N LYS A 146 10.65 10.35 8.96
CA LYS A 146 11.95 10.64 8.37
C LYS A 146 11.93 10.28 6.90
N ILE A 147 12.41 11.16 6.02
CA ILE A 147 12.55 10.89 4.58
C ILE A 147 14.03 10.96 4.24
N THR A 148 14.54 9.95 3.55
CA THR A 148 15.96 9.79 3.23
C THR A 148 16.14 9.06 1.90
N ASP A 149 17.29 9.22 1.25
CA ASP A 149 17.71 8.30 0.18
C ASP A 149 18.11 6.92 0.77
N GLN A 150 18.38 5.95 -0.10
CA GLN A 150 18.80 4.59 0.27
C GLN A 150 20.10 4.53 1.10
N ASN A 151 20.89 5.61 1.13
CA ASN A 151 22.17 5.71 1.84
C ASN A 151 22.07 6.43 3.20
N GLY A 152 20.89 6.91 3.60
CA GLY A 152 20.70 7.66 4.85
C GLY A 152 20.90 9.18 4.71
N GLY A 153 21.04 9.68 3.47
CA GLY A 153 21.22 11.08 3.12
C GLY A 153 19.89 11.85 2.96
N PRO A 154 19.92 13.04 2.32
CA PRO A 154 18.69 13.72 1.91
C PRO A 154 17.83 12.83 1.01
N GLY A 155 16.49 12.97 1.06
CA GLY A 155 15.59 12.29 0.13
C GLY A 155 15.88 12.62 -1.34
N GLN A 156 15.32 11.80 -2.23
CA GLN A 156 15.47 11.99 -3.68
C GLN A 156 14.89 13.35 -4.11
N THR A 157 15.46 13.90 -5.17
CA THR A 157 14.94 15.13 -5.76
C THR A 157 13.79 14.80 -6.72
N PRO A 158 12.61 15.43 -6.58
CA PRO A 158 11.50 15.18 -7.49
C PRO A 158 11.87 15.44 -8.96
N ALA A 159 11.43 14.54 -9.82
CA ALA A 159 11.54 14.66 -11.25
C ALA A 159 10.82 15.92 -11.75
N THR A 160 11.35 16.49 -12.83
CA THR A 160 10.82 17.71 -13.46
C THR A 160 10.57 17.56 -14.95
N THR A 161 10.88 16.39 -15.52
CA THR A 161 10.79 16.10 -16.95
C THR A 161 10.18 14.74 -17.22
N PHE A 162 9.48 14.63 -18.35
CA PHE A 162 9.00 13.36 -18.88
C PHE A 162 10.19 12.51 -19.40
N PRO A 163 10.20 11.17 -19.21
CA PRO A 163 9.12 10.35 -18.66
C PRO A 163 9.11 10.22 -17.12
N ASP A 164 10.14 10.68 -16.42
CA ASP A 164 10.31 10.43 -14.99
C ASP A 164 9.16 11.00 -14.15
N THR A 165 8.61 12.17 -14.49
CA THR A 165 7.41 12.69 -13.80
C THR A 165 6.20 11.77 -13.92
N TYR A 166 6.04 11.05 -15.04
CA TYR A 166 4.95 10.08 -15.20
C TYR A 166 5.15 8.87 -14.28
N TYR A 167 6.38 8.38 -14.18
CA TYR A 167 6.70 7.24 -13.33
C TYR A 167 6.62 7.60 -11.85
N GLU A 168 7.15 8.76 -11.43
CA GLU A 168 7.04 9.23 -10.04
C GLU A 168 5.58 9.47 -9.63
N GLU A 169 4.74 10.06 -10.49
CA GLU A 169 3.30 10.18 -10.21
C GLU A 169 2.65 8.81 -9.98
N SER A 170 3.08 7.81 -10.73
CA SER A 170 2.47 6.49 -10.65
C SER A 170 2.99 5.70 -9.44
N VAL A 171 4.29 5.78 -9.13
CA VAL A 171 4.86 5.16 -7.91
C VAL A 171 4.39 5.87 -6.63
N GLY A 172 4.06 7.17 -6.69
CA GLY A 172 3.46 7.89 -5.56
C GLY A 172 2.21 7.21 -4.99
N VAL A 173 1.42 6.53 -5.82
CA VAL A 173 0.27 5.72 -5.38
C VAL A 173 0.71 4.56 -4.47
N GLU A 174 1.82 3.91 -4.79
CA GLU A 174 2.39 2.82 -4.01
C GLU A 174 2.88 3.32 -2.66
N THR A 175 3.69 4.38 -2.65
CA THR A 175 4.20 4.94 -1.41
C THR A 175 3.10 5.49 -0.52
N ALA A 176 2.05 6.07 -1.09
CA ALA A 176 0.87 6.51 -0.34
C ALA A 176 0.18 5.30 0.32
N LEU A 177 -0.03 4.22 -0.44
CA LEU A 177 -0.60 2.98 0.08
C LEU A 177 0.23 2.44 1.25
N ASP A 178 1.55 2.37 1.08
CA ASP A 178 2.45 1.80 2.07
C ASP A 178 2.44 2.57 3.39
N VAL A 179 2.58 3.90 3.34
CA VAL A 179 2.59 4.71 4.57
C VAL A 179 1.23 4.82 5.25
N ASP A 180 0.14 4.77 4.49
CA ASP A 180 -1.23 4.77 5.02
C ASP A 180 -1.53 3.44 5.74
N MET A 181 -1.15 2.31 5.14
CA MET A 181 -1.32 0.98 5.76
C MET A 181 -0.41 0.77 6.98
N ALA A 182 0.83 1.25 6.93
CA ALA A 182 1.71 1.29 8.10
C ALA A 182 1.12 2.17 9.23
N SER A 183 0.55 3.31 8.88
CA SER A 183 -0.14 4.22 9.82
C SER A 183 -1.35 3.57 10.47
N ALA A 184 -2.16 2.82 9.69
CA ALA A 184 -3.32 2.09 10.19
C ALA A 184 -2.92 0.99 11.19
N ALA A 185 -1.87 0.23 10.88
CA ALA A 185 -1.39 -0.85 11.72
C ALA A 185 -0.75 -0.35 13.02
N CYS A 186 0.12 0.67 12.94
CA CYS A 186 0.80 1.26 14.09
C CYS A 186 0.73 2.79 14.16
N PRO A 187 -0.36 3.36 14.69
CA PRO A 187 -0.51 4.80 14.81
C PRO A 187 0.53 5.47 15.72
N SER A 188 1.23 4.74 16.59
CA SER A 188 2.25 5.29 17.49
C SER A 188 3.69 5.01 17.07
N CYS A 189 3.91 4.34 15.95
CA CYS A 189 5.26 4.04 15.44
C CYS A 189 5.82 5.25 14.68
N ASN A 190 7.16 5.32 14.62
CA ASN A 190 7.83 6.21 13.68
C ASN A 190 7.87 5.55 12.30
N ILE A 191 7.91 6.36 11.24
CA ILE A 191 8.02 5.92 9.86
C ILE A 191 9.29 6.52 9.25
N ILE A 192 10.08 5.68 8.60
CA ILE A 192 11.19 6.09 7.74
C ILE A 192 10.79 5.75 6.31
N GLU A 193 10.71 6.76 5.46
CA GLU A 193 10.62 6.59 4.02
C GLU A 193 12.03 6.61 3.42
N LEU A 194 12.42 5.51 2.77
CA LEU A 194 13.70 5.32 2.08
C LEU A 194 13.48 5.33 0.58
N GLN A 195 13.83 6.45 -0.05
CA GLN A 195 13.61 6.70 -1.47
C GLN A 195 14.79 6.21 -2.32
N LEU A 196 14.49 5.29 -3.23
CA LEU A 196 15.40 4.80 -4.26
C LEU A 196 15.33 5.70 -5.51
N PRO A 197 16.30 5.64 -6.44
CA PRO A 197 16.16 6.24 -7.75
C PRO A 197 14.87 5.78 -8.47
N ILE A 198 14.16 6.69 -9.14
CA ILE A 198 12.92 6.32 -9.86
C ILE A 198 13.15 5.26 -10.94
N ASP A 199 14.36 5.23 -11.51
CA ASP A 199 14.77 4.23 -12.50
C ASP A 199 14.65 2.80 -11.95
N ASP A 200 14.79 2.59 -10.64
CA ASP A 200 14.70 1.27 -10.01
C ASP A 200 13.28 0.67 -10.09
N ALA A 201 12.24 1.49 -10.26
CA ALA A 201 10.88 1.01 -10.51
C ALA A 201 10.62 0.61 -11.97
N LEU A 202 11.59 0.78 -12.86
CA LEU A 202 11.42 0.58 -14.30
C LEU A 202 12.03 -0.74 -14.75
N ASN A 203 11.39 -1.38 -15.73
CA ASN A 203 11.98 -2.55 -16.35
C ASN A 203 13.14 -2.15 -17.27
N GLY A 204 14.16 -3.01 -17.37
CA GLY A 204 15.34 -2.74 -18.17
C GLY A 204 16.11 -4.00 -18.55
N THR A 205 17.42 -3.84 -18.77
CA THR A 205 18.30 -5.01 -18.93
C THR A 205 18.43 -5.74 -17.60
N LYS A 206 18.93 -6.99 -17.63
CA LYS A 206 19.22 -7.74 -16.40
C LYS A 206 20.14 -6.94 -15.47
N GLU A 207 21.18 -6.31 -16.01
CA GLU A 207 22.14 -5.54 -15.20
C GLU A 207 21.50 -4.33 -14.51
N HIS A 208 20.52 -3.70 -15.15
CA HIS A 208 19.75 -2.60 -14.55
C HIS A 208 18.84 -3.11 -13.42
N VAL A 209 18.12 -4.20 -13.66
CA VAL A 209 17.23 -4.83 -12.66
C VAL A 209 18.02 -5.39 -11.47
N ASP A 210 19.20 -5.96 -11.70
CA ASP A 210 20.12 -6.41 -10.66
C ASP A 210 20.66 -5.23 -9.82
N ALA A 211 20.93 -4.09 -10.45
CA ALA A 211 21.35 -2.88 -9.74
C ALA A 211 20.23 -2.33 -8.85
N ALA A 212 18.99 -2.30 -9.34
CA ALA A 212 17.83 -1.91 -8.54
C ALA A 212 17.70 -2.79 -7.28
N MET A 213 17.77 -4.13 -7.42
CA MET A 213 17.71 -5.03 -6.26
C MET A 213 18.87 -4.83 -5.26
N ALA A 214 20.06 -4.44 -5.73
CA ALA A 214 21.18 -4.09 -4.85
C ALA A 214 20.93 -2.78 -4.08
N ASP A 215 20.25 -1.82 -4.70
CA ASP A 215 19.85 -0.56 -4.07
C ASP A 215 18.77 -0.80 -3.00
N PHE A 216 17.81 -1.70 -3.23
CA PHE A 216 16.87 -2.17 -2.19
C PHE A 216 17.62 -2.81 -1.01
N GLY A 217 18.60 -3.68 -1.26
CA GLY A 217 19.45 -4.25 -0.20
C GLY A 217 20.20 -3.16 0.60
N THR A 218 20.71 -2.14 -0.09
CA THR A 218 21.34 -0.97 0.54
C THR A 218 20.35 -0.21 1.43
N ALA A 219 19.12 -0.01 0.97
CA ALA A 219 18.06 0.64 1.75
C ALA A 219 17.70 -0.16 3.02
N VAL A 220 17.59 -1.50 2.95
CA VAL A 220 17.32 -2.35 4.14
C VAL A 220 18.45 -2.24 5.16
N ASN A 221 19.71 -2.26 4.71
CA ASN A 221 20.86 -2.03 5.57
C ASN A 221 20.82 -0.65 6.25
N THR A 222 20.40 0.38 5.52
CA THR A 222 20.21 1.73 6.04
C THR A 222 19.06 1.78 7.05
N ALA A 223 17.93 1.15 6.78
CA ALA A 223 16.81 1.02 7.71
C ALA A 223 17.26 0.42 9.06
N ALA A 224 18.03 -0.66 9.03
CA ALA A 224 18.58 -1.29 10.22
C ALA A 224 19.50 -0.34 11.01
N LYS A 225 20.38 0.41 10.34
CA LYS A 225 21.25 1.42 10.98
C LYS A 225 20.46 2.57 11.60
N LEU A 226 19.31 2.91 11.01
CA LEU A 226 18.40 3.93 11.52
C LEU A 226 17.45 3.41 12.62
N GLY A 227 17.56 2.13 13.00
CA GLY A 227 16.80 1.54 14.09
C GLY A 227 15.39 1.10 13.71
N ALA A 228 15.17 0.75 12.43
CA ALA A 228 13.94 0.11 12.01
C ALA A 228 13.73 -1.22 12.76
N THR A 229 12.50 -1.45 13.23
CA THR A 229 12.05 -2.73 13.79
C THR A 229 11.42 -3.62 12.72
N ALA A 230 10.86 -3.00 11.68
CA ALA A 230 10.28 -3.68 10.54
C ALA A 230 10.56 -2.88 9.25
N VAL A 231 10.67 -3.58 8.14
CA VAL A 231 10.84 -3.04 6.79
C VAL A 231 9.78 -3.64 5.88
N SER A 232 9.07 -2.82 5.12
CA SER A 232 8.20 -3.25 4.02
C SER A 232 8.86 -2.97 2.68
N MET A 233 8.77 -3.93 1.76
CA MET A 233 9.08 -3.75 0.35
C MET A 233 7.91 -4.27 -0.48
N SER A 234 7.13 -3.36 -1.05
CA SER A 234 5.99 -3.72 -1.90
C SER A 234 6.42 -3.85 -3.36
N TYR A 235 7.49 -4.61 -3.63
CA TYR A 235 8.07 -4.81 -4.97
C TYR A 235 8.40 -6.28 -5.23
N GLN A 236 8.18 -6.73 -6.47
CA GLN A 236 8.55 -8.05 -6.93
C GLN A 236 9.37 -7.98 -8.22
N TYR A 237 10.60 -8.47 -8.16
CA TYR A 237 11.54 -8.55 -9.28
C TYR A 237 11.76 -9.99 -9.74
N PRO A 238 12.20 -10.20 -10.99
CA PRO A 238 12.71 -11.50 -11.44
C PRO A 238 13.82 -11.99 -10.52
N SER A 239 13.74 -13.25 -10.08
CA SER A 239 14.74 -13.87 -9.22
C SER A 239 15.69 -14.77 -9.99
N ASP A 240 16.94 -14.81 -9.54
CA ASP A 240 17.94 -15.81 -9.91
C ASP A 240 18.98 -15.98 -8.80
N THR A 241 19.89 -16.94 -8.99
CA THR A 241 20.91 -17.26 -8.00
C THR A 241 21.86 -16.09 -7.69
N ASP A 242 22.08 -15.17 -8.63
CA ASP A 242 23.01 -14.05 -8.42
C ASP A 242 22.41 -13.03 -7.45
N VAL A 243 21.10 -12.78 -7.51
CA VAL A 243 20.43 -11.83 -6.61
C VAL A 243 20.03 -12.48 -5.30
N GLU A 244 19.69 -13.77 -5.31
CA GLU A 244 19.34 -14.54 -4.10
C GLU A 244 20.53 -14.77 -3.18
N PHE A 245 21.63 -15.27 -3.75
CA PHE A 245 22.86 -15.55 -3.02
C PHE A 245 23.89 -14.44 -3.21
N GLY A 246 23.53 -13.31 -3.81
CA GLY A 246 24.38 -12.14 -3.96
C GLY A 246 24.31 -11.18 -2.79
N GLN A 247 24.80 -9.95 -3.04
CA GLN A 247 24.71 -8.86 -2.08
C GLN A 247 23.25 -8.48 -1.82
N ALA A 248 22.44 -8.34 -2.88
CA ALA A 248 21.02 -7.97 -2.81
C ALA A 248 20.23 -8.87 -1.84
N GLY A 249 20.31 -10.19 -1.97
CA GLY A 249 19.60 -11.11 -1.07
C GLY A 249 20.20 -11.17 0.35
N ARG A 250 21.54 -11.15 0.47
CA ARG A 250 22.20 -11.19 1.79
C ARG A 250 21.90 -9.96 2.64
N ASP A 251 21.74 -8.80 2.02
CA ASP A 251 21.42 -7.54 2.68
C ASP A 251 20.01 -7.50 3.27
N LEU A 252 19.16 -8.46 2.91
CA LEU A 252 17.82 -8.58 3.49
C LEU A 252 17.80 -9.41 4.78
N PHE A 253 18.92 -10.01 5.20
CA PHE A 253 18.97 -10.82 6.41
C PHE A 253 19.38 -10.00 7.65
N HIS A 254 18.38 -9.62 8.46
CA HIS A 254 18.60 -8.85 9.68
C HIS A 254 17.92 -9.48 10.91
N PRO A 255 18.60 -10.38 11.65
CA PRO A 255 18.08 -10.88 12.92
C PRO A 255 17.74 -9.73 13.88
N GLY A 256 16.54 -9.76 14.48
CA GLY A 256 16.04 -8.69 15.34
C GLY A 256 15.15 -7.65 14.63
N MET A 257 15.08 -7.69 13.29
CA MET A 257 14.27 -6.80 12.45
C MET A 257 13.44 -7.64 11.47
N ALA A 258 12.15 -7.36 11.35
CA ALA A 258 11.32 -8.03 10.36
C ALA A 258 11.54 -7.39 8.98
N VAL A 259 11.94 -8.17 7.98
CA VAL A 259 11.99 -7.73 6.58
C VAL A 259 10.86 -8.43 5.85
N LEU A 260 9.93 -7.67 5.30
CA LEU A 260 8.70 -8.14 4.69
C LEU A 260 8.64 -7.73 3.23
N ALA A 261 8.02 -8.57 2.42
CA ALA A 261 7.73 -8.25 1.04
C ALA A 261 6.35 -8.74 0.63
N SER A 262 5.70 -8.00 -0.27
CA SER A 262 4.45 -8.41 -0.90
C SER A 262 4.66 -9.72 -1.67
N SER A 263 3.73 -10.67 -1.56
CA SER A 263 3.90 -12.00 -2.18
C SER A 263 3.71 -11.99 -3.69
N GLY A 264 3.10 -10.93 -4.23
CA GLY A 264 2.76 -10.76 -5.63
C GLY A 264 1.25 -10.69 -5.86
N ASP A 265 0.85 -10.18 -7.03
CA ASP A 265 -0.54 -9.86 -7.37
C ASP A 265 -1.03 -10.58 -8.65
N GLY A 266 -0.32 -11.65 -9.02
CA GLY A 266 -0.55 -12.48 -10.20
C GLY A 266 -1.28 -13.81 -9.93
N GLY A 267 -1.57 -14.12 -8.66
CA GLY A 267 -2.08 -15.42 -8.24
C GLY A 267 -0.96 -16.46 -8.04
N TYR A 268 -1.28 -17.74 -8.18
CA TYR A 268 -0.32 -18.84 -8.04
C TYR A 268 0.78 -18.81 -9.12
N GLU A 269 2.03 -18.69 -8.69
CA GLU A 269 3.23 -18.52 -9.53
C GLU A 269 3.87 -19.85 -9.96
N GLY A 270 3.40 -20.99 -9.43
CA GLY A 270 3.91 -22.31 -9.76
C GLY A 270 4.74 -22.93 -8.63
N ASN A 271 5.38 -24.06 -8.95
CA ASN A 271 6.06 -24.93 -7.99
C ASN A 271 7.58 -24.97 -8.19
N THR A 272 8.17 -23.94 -8.82
CA THR A 272 9.61 -23.92 -9.11
C THR A 272 10.25 -22.59 -8.77
N HIS A 273 9.75 -21.48 -9.31
CA HIS A 273 10.29 -20.15 -9.02
C HIS A 273 9.20 -19.16 -8.66
N THR A 274 9.53 -18.27 -7.73
CA THR A 274 8.72 -17.10 -7.38
C THR A 274 9.61 -15.86 -7.31
N GLY A 275 9.01 -14.66 -7.38
CA GLY A 275 9.82 -13.44 -7.46
C GLY A 275 10.59 -13.06 -6.18
N TRP A 276 11.67 -12.30 -6.37
CA TRP A 276 12.45 -11.64 -5.32
C TRP A 276 11.74 -10.37 -4.84
N PRO A 277 11.77 -9.98 -3.55
CA PRO A 277 12.52 -10.61 -2.46
C PRO A 277 11.69 -11.59 -1.62
N GLN A 278 10.38 -11.72 -1.86
CA GLN A 278 9.50 -12.54 -1.02
C GLN A 278 9.90 -14.02 -1.00
N ASN A 279 10.58 -14.50 -2.04
CA ASN A 279 11.07 -15.88 -2.13
C ASN A 279 12.22 -16.19 -1.17
N LEU A 280 12.94 -15.20 -0.63
CA LEU A 280 14.10 -15.42 0.23
C LEU A 280 13.70 -16.01 1.60
N PRO A 281 14.36 -17.09 2.09
CA PRO A 281 13.97 -17.80 3.32
C PRO A 281 13.91 -16.96 4.60
N TRP A 282 14.55 -15.80 4.59
CA TRP A 282 14.61 -14.85 5.70
C TRP A 282 13.75 -13.59 5.51
N VAL A 283 13.01 -13.49 4.41
CA VAL A 283 12.02 -12.45 4.16
C VAL A 283 10.64 -13.03 4.41
N VAL A 284 9.82 -12.30 5.17
CA VAL A 284 8.42 -12.65 5.39
C VAL A 284 7.65 -12.35 4.10
N SER A 285 7.15 -13.39 3.44
CA SER A 285 6.27 -13.25 2.27
C SER A 285 4.84 -12.98 2.74
N VAL A 286 4.31 -11.82 2.37
CA VAL A 286 2.99 -11.35 2.83
C VAL A 286 1.97 -11.48 1.72
N GLY A 287 1.08 -12.46 1.85
CA GLY A 287 -0.01 -12.74 0.92
C GLY A 287 -1.22 -11.82 1.10
N GLY A 288 -2.34 -12.23 0.53
CA GLY A 288 -3.49 -11.35 0.32
C GLY A 288 -4.85 -12.03 0.46
N THR A 289 -5.80 -11.28 1.00
CA THR A 289 -7.18 -11.72 1.20
C THR A 289 -8.18 -10.69 0.66
N SER A 290 -9.38 -11.17 0.35
CA SER A 290 -10.56 -10.33 0.15
C SER A 290 -11.30 -10.23 1.48
N LEU A 291 -11.47 -9.02 1.99
CA LEU A 291 -12.09 -8.74 3.29
C LEU A 291 -13.56 -8.35 3.10
N PHE A 292 -14.48 -9.09 3.70
CA PHE A 292 -15.93 -8.83 3.61
C PHE A 292 -16.48 -8.38 4.96
N GLN A 293 -17.35 -7.36 4.95
CA GLN A 293 -18.10 -6.98 6.14
C GLN A 293 -19.42 -7.76 6.21
N ASN A 294 -19.64 -8.46 7.32
CA ASN A 294 -20.82 -9.29 7.60
C ASN A 294 -21.50 -8.80 8.89
N GLY A 295 -22.39 -7.81 8.76
CA GLY A 295 -22.97 -7.12 9.93
C GLY A 295 -21.90 -6.32 10.67
N ASP A 296 -21.71 -6.60 11.95
CA ASP A 296 -20.68 -5.96 12.78
C ASP A 296 -19.31 -6.67 12.73
N GLY A 297 -19.22 -7.79 12.02
CA GLY A 297 -18.00 -8.59 11.90
C GLY A 297 -17.39 -8.57 10.51
N TYR A 298 -16.21 -9.17 10.38
CA TYR A 298 -15.47 -9.29 9.13
C TYR A 298 -15.12 -10.74 8.82
N THR A 299 -14.89 -11.04 7.55
CA THR A 299 -14.46 -12.37 7.10
C THR A 299 -13.52 -12.24 5.93
N ASP A 300 -12.35 -12.87 6.05
CA ASP A 300 -11.36 -12.98 4.98
C ASP A 300 -11.59 -14.28 4.18
N ILE A 301 -11.42 -14.18 2.87
CA ILE A 301 -11.21 -15.33 1.98
C ILE A 301 -9.93 -15.09 1.17
N ALA A 302 -9.35 -16.14 0.59
CA ALA A 302 -8.17 -15.98 -0.28
C ALA A 302 -8.49 -15.02 -1.43
N TRP A 303 -7.63 -14.02 -1.62
CA TRP A 303 -7.70 -13.19 -2.81
C TRP A 303 -7.18 -13.99 -4.00
N ALA A 304 -7.95 -14.01 -5.10
CA ALA A 304 -7.54 -14.75 -6.30
C ALA A 304 -6.24 -14.24 -6.92
N GLY A 305 -5.87 -12.98 -6.67
CA GLY A 305 -4.60 -12.40 -7.13
C GLY A 305 -3.43 -12.57 -6.17
N ALA A 306 -3.64 -13.08 -4.94
CA ALA A 306 -2.55 -13.20 -3.97
C ALA A 306 -1.45 -14.15 -4.48
N GLY A 307 -0.20 -13.71 -4.44
CA GLY A 307 0.97 -14.49 -4.82
C GLY A 307 1.20 -15.68 -3.90
N SER A 308 1.55 -16.83 -4.48
CA SER A 308 1.96 -18.03 -3.75
C SER A 308 2.72 -18.96 -4.69
N GLY A 309 3.54 -19.84 -4.14
CA GLY A 309 4.26 -20.82 -4.95
C GLY A 309 5.41 -21.46 -4.21
N CYS A 310 6.34 -22.01 -4.98
CA CYS A 310 7.59 -22.55 -4.48
C CYS A 310 8.79 -21.83 -5.08
N GLU A 311 9.84 -21.67 -4.29
CA GLU A 311 11.18 -21.39 -4.79
C GLU A 311 12.09 -22.59 -4.49
N THR A 312 12.35 -23.41 -5.50
CA THR A 312 13.05 -24.69 -5.35
C THR A 312 14.57 -24.58 -5.34
N ASP A 313 15.12 -23.42 -5.68
CA ASP A 313 16.56 -23.17 -5.53
C ASP A 313 16.93 -22.73 -4.10
N LEU A 314 15.93 -22.38 -3.29
CA LEU A 314 16.10 -21.92 -1.92
C LEU A 314 15.66 -22.96 -0.88
N PRO A 315 16.29 -23.00 0.30
CA PRO A 315 15.83 -23.85 1.38
C PRO A 315 14.46 -23.39 1.91
N ALA A 316 13.80 -24.23 2.71
CA ALA A 316 12.61 -23.84 3.45
C ALA A 316 12.80 -22.52 4.23
N ALA A 317 11.72 -21.74 4.35
CA ALA A 317 11.75 -20.50 5.13
C ALA A 317 12.21 -20.76 6.58
N ILE A 318 12.91 -19.80 7.17
CA ILE A 318 13.44 -19.96 8.52
C ILE A 318 12.27 -20.17 9.49
N GLY A 319 12.30 -21.30 10.21
CA GLY A 319 11.27 -21.68 11.17
C GLY A 319 10.01 -22.32 10.58
N ALA A 320 9.90 -22.45 9.25
CA ALA A 320 8.78 -23.14 8.62
C ALA A 320 8.72 -24.61 9.08
N PRO A 321 7.55 -25.12 9.50
CA PRO A 321 7.38 -26.54 9.82
C PRO A 321 7.68 -27.43 8.60
N PRO A 322 8.22 -28.66 8.77
CA PRO A 322 8.43 -29.58 7.66
C PRO A 322 7.17 -29.88 6.84
N ALA A 323 5.98 -29.79 7.44
CA ALA A 323 4.71 -29.96 6.74
C ALA A 323 4.42 -28.83 5.73
N VAL A 324 4.92 -27.61 5.98
CA VAL A 324 4.80 -26.47 5.06
C VAL A 324 5.73 -26.69 3.87
N SER A 325 7.03 -26.88 4.14
CA SER A 325 8.03 -27.04 3.07
C SER A 325 7.85 -28.33 2.26
N ALA A 326 7.21 -29.37 2.82
CA ALA A 326 6.87 -30.57 2.07
C ALA A 326 5.99 -30.29 0.82
N ASN A 327 5.17 -29.22 0.83
CA ASN A 327 4.41 -28.82 -0.36
C ASN A 327 5.31 -28.38 -1.53
N CYS A 328 6.54 -27.98 -1.23
CA CYS A 328 7.58 -27.61 -2.18
C CYS A 328 8.77 -28.58 -2.14
N GLY A 329 8.57 -29.84 -1.71
CA GLY A 329 9.64 -30.84 -1.69
C GLY A 329 10.78 -30.56 -0.70
N GLY A 330 10.53 -29.75 0.35
CA GLY A 330 11.52 -29.33 1.34
C GLY A 330 12.09 -27.92 1.12
N HIS A 331 11.61 -27.22 0.09
CA HIS A 331 12.07 -25.89 -0.31
C HIS A 331 11.15 -24.78 0.20
N ARG A 332 11.45 -23.52 -0.16
CA ARG A 332 10.61 -22.38 0.22
C ARG A 332 9.22 -22.55 -0.39
N ALA A 333 8.21 -22.43 0.47
CA ALA A 333 6.82 -22.22 0.10
C ALA A 333 6.39 -20.81 0.52
N SER A 334 5.71 -20.09 -0.36
CA SER A 334 5.08 -18.79 -0.07
C SER A 334 3.56 -18.92 -0.14
N SER A 335 2.80 -18.10 0.58
CA SER A 335 3.18 -17.01 1.50
C SER A 335 3.34 -17.47 2.97
N ASP A 336 3.78 -16.57 3.87
CA ASP A 336 3.94 -16.86 5.30
C ASP A 336 2.76 -16.39 6.16
N VAL A 337 2.18 -15.23 5.84
CA VAL A 337 1.03 -14.60 6.52
C VAL A 337 0.29 -13.71 5.51
N SER A 338 -0.94 -13.30 5.78
CA SER A 338 -1.70 -12.41 4.89
C SER A 338 -2.52 -11.37 5.63
N ALA A 339 -2.99 -10.37 4.91
CA ALA A 339 -3.99 -9.38 5.32
C ALA A 339 -4.77 -8.93 4.06
N VAL A 340 -5.62 -7.92 4.19
CA VAL A 340 -6.45 -7.44 3.09
C VAL A 340 -5.58 -6.97 1.91
N ALA A 341 -5.96 -7.38 0.71
CA ALA A 341 -5.23 -7.08 -0.52
C ALA A 341 -6.15 -6.95 -1.74
N ASP A 342 -7.32 -7.56 -1.77
CA ASP A 342 -8.14 -7.54 -3.01
C ASP A 342 -8.63 -6.11 -3.35
N PRO A 343 -8.32 -5.54 -4.55
CA PRO A 343 -8.86 -4.24 -4.96
C PRO A 343 -10.40 -4.20 -5.05
N ASN A 344 -11.06 -5.34 -5.19
CA ASN A 344 -12.53 -5.43 -5.13
C ASN A 344 -13.09 -5.20 -3.73
N THR A 345 -12.26 -5.42 -2.71
CA THR A 345 -12.50 -5.08 -1.30
C THR A 345 -11.38 -4.14 -0.81
N GLY A 346 -11.01 -3.17 -1.66
CA GLY A 346 -9.78 -2.39 -1.51
C GLY A 346 -9.77 -1.43 -0.31
N VAL A 347 -8.58 -0.94 -0.01
CA VAL A 347 -8.33 0.05 1.06
C VAL A 347 -8.42 1.47 0.50
N SER A 348 -8.78 2.41 1.36
CA SER A 348 -8.73 3.84 1.04
C SER A 348 -7.32 4.38 1.23
N VAL A 349 -6.78 5.01 0.19
CA VAL A 349 -5.45 5.64 0.18
C VAL A 349 -5.60 7.12 -0.15
N PHE A 350 -4.79 7.98 0.48
CA PHE A 350 -4.79 9.41 0.19
C PHE A 350 -3.52 9.84 -0.54
N ASP A 351 -3.67 10.36 -1.77
CA ASP A 351 -2.55 10.76 -2.63
C ASP A 351 -2.89 12.05 -3.39
N THR A 352 -2.06 13.08 -3.23
CA THR A 352 -2.19 14.34 -3.97
C THR A 352 -1.02 14.64 -4.90
N TYR A 353 -0.04 13.74 -5.00
CA TYR A 353 1.15 13.95 -5.79
C TYR A 353 0.89 13.69 -7.28
N ALA A 354 0.87 14.78 -8.05
CA ALA A 354 0.53 14.74 -9.48
C ALA A 354 1.50 15.56 -10.35
N PRO A 355 2.81 15.21 -10.38
CA PRO A 355 3.83 15.95 -11.12
C PRO A 355 3.69 15.86 -12.65
N PHE A 356 2.95 14.89 -13.18
CA PHE A 356 2.72 14.68 -14.61
C PHE A 356 1.33 15.13 -15.07
N SER A 357 0.26 14.65 -14.43
CA SER A 357 -1.12 14.99 -14.81
C SER A 357 -1.56 16.37 -14.32
N GLY A 358 -0.87 16.92 -13.30
CA GLY A 358 -1.27 18.15 -12.63
C GLY A 358 -2.62 18.07 -11.91
N SER A 359 -3.15 16.86 -11.72
CA SER A 359 -4.49 16.61 -11.18
C SER A 359 -4.42 15.64 -9.99
N PRO A 360 -4.40 16.16 -8.74
CA PRO A 360 -4.36 15.33 -7.53
C PRO A 360 -5.51 14.33 -7.44
N TYR A 361 -5.25 13.12 -6.94
CA TYR A 361 -6.28 12.10 -6.79
C TYR A 361 -7.17 12.31 -5.55
N ASN A 362 -6.62 12.73 -4.42
CA ASN A 362 -7.25 12.71 -3.09
C ASN A 362 -7.50 11.27 -2.62
N TRP A 363 -8.75 10.87 -2.35
CA TRP A 363 -9.07 9.51 -1.89
C TRP A 363 -9.27 8.56 -3.07
N ILE A 364 -8.42 7.55 -3.15
CA ILE A 364 -8.46 6.47 -4.14
C ILE A 364 -8.65 5.12 -3.46
N LEU A 365 -9.04 4.11 -4.25
CA LEU A 365 -9.10 2.73 -3.79
C LEU A 365 -7.98 1.92 -4.42
N VAL A 366 -7.20 1.26 -3.57
CA VAL A 366 -6.05 0.46 -3.98
C VAL A 366 -6.14 -0.91 -3.33
N GLY A 367 -5.62 -1.92 -4.04
CA GLY A 367 -5.34 -3.25 -3.51
C GLY A 367 -3.98 -3.73 -3.99
N GLY A 368 -3.75 -5.02 -3.88
CA GLY A 368 -2.45 -5.67 -3.99
C GLY A 368 -1.97 -6.17 -2.64
N THR A 369 -1.11 -7.19 -2.67
CA THR A 369 -0.33 -7.63 -1.50
C THR A 369 0.60 -6.52 -1.00
N SER A 370 0.84 -5.50 -1.83
CA SER A 370 1.32 -4.17 -1.45
C SER A 370 0.55 -3.51 -0.31
N ALA A 371 -0.76 -3.71 -0.16
CA ALA A 371 -1.48 -3.18 1.00
C ALA A 371 -1.16 -3.98 2.27
N SER A 372 -0.95 -5.28 2.09
CA SER A 372 -0.80 -6.28 3.15
C SER A 372 0.58 -6.21 3.80
N SER A 373 1.66 -6.14 3.02
CA SER A 373 3.05 -6.04 3.50
C SER A 373 3.30 -4.92 4.53
N PRO A 374 3.03 -3.63 4.22
CA PRO A 374 3.26 -2.50 5.13
C PRO A 374 2.34 -2.54 6.34
N PHE A 375 1.12 -3.08 6.19
CA PHE A 375 0.23 -3.32 7.34
C PHE A 375 0.87 -4.31 8.32
N VAL A 376 1.32 -5.47 7.83
CA VAL A 376 1.98 -6.49 8.67
C VAL A 376 3.31 -5.97 9.23
N ALA A 377 4.08 -5.18 8.47
CA ALA A 377 5.28 -4.50 8.97
C ALA A 377 4.95 -3.59 10.16
N GLY A 378 3.86 -2.84 10.08
CA GLY A 378 3.35 -2.04 11.18
C GLY A 378 2.95 -2.89 12.39
N LEU A 379 2.40 -4.08 12.20
CA LEU A 379 2.10 -5.00 13.30
C LEU A 379 3.36 -5.53 13.98
N TYR A 380 4.43 -5.86 13.26
CA TYR A 380 5.74 -6.18 13.87
C TYR A 380 6.28 -5.02 14.72
N ALA A 381 6.24 -3.80 14.19
CA ALA A 381 6.70 -2.61 14.93
C ALA A 381 5.84 -2.31 16.16
N ARG A 382 4.54 -2.64 16.12
CA ARG A 382 3.59 -2.43 17.22
C ARG A 382 3.58 -3.57 18.24
N GLY A 383 3.75 -4.81 17.82
CA GLY A 383 3.85 -5.97 18.70
C GLY A 383 5.16 -5.95 19.48
N GLY A 384 6.26 -5.58 18.81
CA GLY A 384 7.54 -5.31 19.44
C GLY A 384 8.32 -6.56 19.85
N HIS A 385 7.87 -7.76 19.46
CA HIS A 385 8.56 -9.01 19.78
C HIS A 385 9.64 -9.36 18.75
N THR A 386 10.34 -8.35 18.22
CA THR A 386 11.25 -8.53 17.07
C THR A 386 12.59 -9.19 17.44
N SER A 387 12.97 -9.24 18.72
CA SER A 387 14.28 -9.78 19.14
C SER A 387 14.57 -11.24 18.74
N GLN A 388 13.53 -12.03 18.46
CA GLN A 388 13.64 -13.43 18.01
C GLN A 388 13.38 -13.59 16.50
N VAL A 389 13.11 -12.51 15.79
CA VAL A 389 12.86 -12.52 14.35
C VAL A 389 14.16 -12.82 13.62
N MET A 390 14.14 -13.83 12.77
CA MET A 390 15.19 -14.19 11.82
C MET A 390 14.63 -14.28 10.38
N GLY A 391 13.36 -13.91 10.20
CA GLY A 391 12.53 -14.19 9.04
C GLY A 391 11.11 -14.53 9.51
N PRO A 392 10.38 -15.44 8.86
CA PRO A 392 9.01 -15.78 9.25
C PRO A 392 8.91 -16.72 10.47
N ASN A 393 10.02 -17.02 11.16
CA ASN A 393 10.06 -18.02 12.24
C ASN A 393 9.13 -17.71 13.41
N THR A 394 8.92 -16.44 13.75
CA THR A 394 8.03 -16.05 14.85
C THR A 394 6.56 -16.28 14.50
N LEU A 395 6.18 -16.19 13.22
CA LEU A 395 4.81 -16.50 12.76
C LEU A 395 4.49 -17.98 13.01
N TYR A 396 5.40 -18.88 12.63
CA TYR A 396 5.23 -20.33 12.77
C TYR A 396 5.26 -20.84 14.22
N THR A 397 5.79 -20.03 15.14
CA THR A 397 5.91 -20.34 16.57
C THR A 397 4.98 -19.49 17.44
N ALA A 398 4.14 -18.67 16.81
CA ALA A 398 3.23 -17.78 17.51
C ALA A 398 2.24 -18.57 18.38
N PRO A 399 1.77 -17.97 19.49
CA PRO A 399 0.75 -18.58 20.33
C PRO A 399 -0.52 -18.92 19.53
N LYS A 400 -1.17 -20.02 19.90
CA LYS A 400 -2.46 -20.41 19.30
C LYS A 400 -3.47 -19.25 19.42
N GLY A 401 -4.09 -18.90 18.30
CA GLY A 401 -5.06 -17.81 18.21
C GLY A 401 -4.45 -16.45 17.87
N ALA A 402 -3.13 -16.35 17.67
CA ALA A 402 -2.48 -15.15 17.13
C ALA A 402 -2.92 -14.80 15.69
N PHE A 403 -3.42 -15.80 14.95
CA PHE A 403 -3.93 -15.66 13.60
C PHE A 403 -5.31 -16.31 13.46
N THR A 404 -6.13 -15.74 12.57
CA THR A 404 -7.37 -16.33 12.09
C THR A 404 -7.08 -17.11 10.81
N ASP A 405 -7.33 -18.41 10.84
CA ASP A 405 -7.13 -19.34 9.73
C ASP A 405 -8.14 -19.05 8.60
N VAL A 406 -7.66 -18.79 7.38
CA VAL A 406 -8.51 -18.50 6.22
C VAL A 406 -8.68 -19.77 5.42
N THR A 407 -9.87 -20.35 5.48
CA THR A 407 -10.11 -21.71 4.96
C THR A 407 -10.97 -21.75 3.69
N LEU A 408 -11.18 -20.60 3.04
CA LEU A 408 -12.03 -20.47 1.85
C LEU A 408 -11.33 -19.64 0.76
N GLY A 409 -11.42 -20.13 -0.48
CA GLY A 409 -10.86 -19.46 -1.66
C GLY A 409 -9.64 -20.17 -2.26
N GLN A 410 -9.23 -19.69 -3.44
CA GLN A 410 -8.05 -20.16 -4.17
C GLN A 410 -7.49 -19.03 -5.04
N ASN A 411 -6.21 -19.10 -5.38
CA ASN A 411 -5.52 -18.11 -6.22
C ASN A 411 -4.94 -18.69 -7.52
N ALA A 412 -5.33 -19.91 -7.89
CA ALA A 412 -5.04 -20.47 -9.19
C ALA A 412 -6.32 -20.61 -10.03
N PRO A 413 -6.25 -20.43 -11.35
CA PRO A 413 -7.33 -20.86 -12.25
C PRO A 413 -7.61 -22.36 -12.11
N ALA A 414 -8.79 -22.78 -12.57
CA ALA A 414 -9.16 -24.20 -12.60
C ALA A 414 -8.08 -25.02 -13.34
N HIS A 415 -7.70 -26.16 -12.75
CA HIS A 415 -6.69 -27.10 -13.26
C HIS A 415 -5.23 -26.63 -13.29
N VAL A 416 -4.93 -25.40 -12.84
CA VAL A 416 -3.54 -24.91 -12.71
C VAL A 416 -2.91 -25.39 -11.39
N CYS A 417 -3.73 -25.54 -10.34
CA CYS A 417 -3.24 -26.02 -9.06
C CYS A 417 -2.77 -27.48 -9.13
N PRO A 418 -1.58 -27.81 -8.60
CA PRO A 418 -1.13 -29.19 -8.52
C PRO A 418 -2.03 -30.02 -7.61
N THR A 419 -2.54 -31.13 -8.15
CA THR A 419 -3.40 -32.06 -7.38
C THR A 419 -2.68 -32.74 -6.22
N ALA A 420 -1.36 -32.89 -6.32
CA ALA A 420 -0.52 -33.48 -5.29
C ALA A 420 -0.26 -32.53 -4.10
N THR A 421 -0.28 -31.22 -4.35
CA THR A 421 0.03 -30.18 -3.37
C THR A 421 -0.99 -29.03 -3.46
N PRO A 422 -2.29 -29.32 -3.26
CA PRO A 422 -3.35 -28.32 -3.44
C PRO A 422 -3.24 -27.16 -2.45
N ALA A 423 -2.61 -27.37 -1.30
CA ALA A 423 -2.35 -26.33 -0.31
C ALA A 423 -1.51 -25.18 -0.86
N LEU A 424 -0.78 -25.34 -1.97
CA LEU A 424 -0.03 -24.23 -2.58
C LEU A 424 -0.93 -23.14 -3.17
N CYS A 425 -2.19 -23.44 -3.47
CA CYS A 425 -3.05 -22.48 -4.17
C CYS A 425 -4.52 -22.51 -3.74
N VAL A 426 -4.93 -23.50 -2.95
CA VAL A 426 -6.27 -23.65 -2.40
C VAL A 426 -6.16 -23.58 -0.89
N THR A 427 -6.96 -22.70 -0.29
CA THR A 427 -6.99 -22.57 1.16
C THR A 427 -7.51 -23.81 1.85
N GLY A 428 -7.01 -24.03 3.06
CA GLY A 428 -7.33 -25.20 3.85
C GLY A 428 -7.28 -24.89 5.34
N LYS A 429 -7.22 -25.94 6.17
CA LYS A 429 -6.98 -25.76 7.59
C LYS A 429 -5.48 -25.66 7.85
N GLY A 430 -5.05 -24.62 8.56
CA GLY A 430 -3.65 -24.37 8.87
C GLY A 430 -2.95 -23.68 7.71
N TRP A 431 -1.66 -23.95 7.52
CA TRP A 431 -0.92 -23.26 6.46
C TRP A 431 -1.43 -23.64 5.06
N ASP A 432 -1.60 -22.62 4.23
CA ASP A 432 -1.75 -22.72 2.79
C ASP A 432 -0.99 -21.59 2.08
N GLY A 433 -0.71 -21.74 0.79
CA GLY A 433 0.04 -20.79 -0.01
C GLY A 433 -0.64 -19.42 -0.14
N PRO A 434 -1.95 -19.35 -0.47
CA PRO A 434 -2.62 -18.07 -0.64
C PRO A 434 -2.60 -17.20 0.63
N THR A 435 -2.69 -17.80 1.82
CA THR A 435 -2.88 -17.04 3.07
C THR A 435 -1.84 -17.27 4.17
N GLY A 436 -0.89 -18.17 3.96
CA GLY A 436 0.15 -18.50 4.92
C GLY A 436 -0.44 -19.10 6.20
N VAL A 437 -0.03 -18.61 7.36
CA VAL A 437 -0.63 -18.98 8.67
C VAL A 437 -2.02 -18.35 8.91
N GLY A 438 -2.55 -17.59 7.95
CA GLY A 438 -3.80 -16.85 8.03
C GLY A 438 -3.60 -15.34 8.18
N VAL A 439 -4.61 -14.67 8.73
CA VAL A 439 -4.62 -13.21 8.94
C VAL A 439 -4.41 -12.83 10.41
N PRO A 440 -3.90 -11.63 10.72
CA PRO A 440 -3.70 -11.15 12.10
C PRO A 440 -4.96 -11.28 12.97
N ASN A 441 -4.77 -11.70 14.22
CA ASN A 441 -5.77 -11.65 15.28
C ASN A 441 -5.15 -11.03 16.53
N GLY A 442 -5.07 -9.70 16.53
CA GLY A 442 -4.33 -8.92 17.50
C GLY A 442 -2.82 -8.92 17.24
N LEU A 443 -2.04 -8.65 18.29
CA LEU A 443 -0.58 -8.44 18.20
C LEU A 443 0.25 -9.65 18.66
N ALA A 444 -0.38 -10.76 19.04
CA ALA A 444 0.33 -11.86 19.70
C ALA A 444 1.35 -12.60 18.79
N GLY A 445 1.23 -12.46 17.47
CA GLY A 445 2.13 -13.05 16.48
C GLY A 445 3.33 -12.17 16.10
N PHE A 446 3.41 -10.95 16.62
CA PHE A 446 4.26 -9.87 16.11
C PHE A 446 5.13 -9.23 17.19
#